data_AF-A0A916I0Q9-F1
#
_entry.id   AF-A0A916I0Q9-F1
#
_cell.length_a   1.000
_cell.length_b   1.000
_cell.length_c   1.000
_cell.angle_alpha   90.00
_cell.angle_beta   90.00
_cell.angle_gamma   90.00
#
_symmetry.space_group_name_H-M   'P 1'
#
loop_
_entity.id
_entity.type
_entity.pdbx_description
1 polymer ?
#
loop_
_entity_poly.entity_id
_entity_poly.type
_entity_poly.pdbx_seq_one_letter_code
_entity_poly.pdbx_strand_id
1 'polypeptide(L)' 'MASLVGSKAPDFELAEPSGAVHRLADFAGHYLLLVFHRHLR' A
#
# COMPACT_ATOMS: atom_id res chain seq x y z
N MET A 1 5.32 5.30 -21.49
CA MET A 1 5.13 4.43 -20.30
C MET A 1 3.74 3.82 -20.39
N ALA A 2 3.61 2.51 -20.19
CA ALA A 2 2.29 1.87 -20.16
C ALA A 2 1.56 2.20 -18.86
N SER A 3 0.23 2.31 -18.92
CA SER A 3 -0.61 2.48 -17.73
C SER A 3 -0.72 1.15 -16.96
N LEU A 4 -0.72 1.21 -15.63
CA LEU A 4 -0.95 0.05 -14.75
C LEU A 4 -2.39 -0.03 -14.24
N VAL A 5 -3.28 0.87 -14.68
CA VAL A 5 -4.69 0.87 -14.27
C VAL A 5 -5.35 -0.46 -14.68
N GLY A 6 -6.05 -1.11 -13.74
CA GLY A 6 -6.71 -2.40 -13.96
C GLY A 6 -5.80 -3.63 -13.81
N SER A 7 -4.49 -3.43 -13.66
CA SER A 7 -3.56 -4.51 -13.29
C SER A 7 -3.69 -4.86 -11.81
N LYS A 8 -3.30 -6.09 -11.45
CA LYS A 8 -3.20 -6.50 -10.04
C LYS A 8 -2.21 -5.57 -9.33
N ALA A 9 -2.63 -5.02 -8.18
CA ALA A 9 -1.74 -4.23 -7.36
C ALA A 9 -0.52 -5.09 -6.92
N PRO A 10 0.70 -4.53 -6.96
CA PRO A 10 1.87 -5.23 -6.46
C PRO A 10 1.73 -5.46 -4.95
N ASP A 11 2.15 -6.63 -4.48
CA ASP A 11 2.19 -6.85 -3.04
C ASP A 11 3.36 -6.06 -2.43
N PHE A 12 3.15 -5.50 -1.25
CA PHE A 12 4.19 -4.78 -0.51
C PHE A 12 3.87 -4.76 0.98
N GLU A 13 4.92 -4.55 1.77
CA GLU A 13 4.86 -4.41 3.21
C GLU A 13 5.18 -2.96 3.60
N LEU A 14 4.40 -2.38 4.51
CA LEU A 14 4.69 -1.10 5.15
C LEU A 14 4.89 -1.32 6.64
N ALA A 15 6.10 -0.99 7.10
CA ALA A 15 6.37 -0.89 8.52
C ALA A 15 5.76 0.39 9.08
N GLU A 16 5.05 0.26 10.19
CA GLU A 16 4.61 1.39 10.98
C GLU A 16 5.67 1.80 12.02
N PRO A 17 5.64 3.05 12.50
CA PRO A 17 6.48 3.48 13.62
C PRO A 17 6.28 2.66 14.91
N SER A 18 5.11 2.05 15.08
CA SER A 18 4.78 1.16 16.20
C SER A 18 5.55 -0.17 16.17
N GLY A 19 6.20 -0.50 15.04
CA GLY A 19 6.81 -1.80 14.78
C GLY A 19 5.86 -2.82 14.16
N ALA A 20 4.58 -2.48 14.00
CA ALA A 20 3.65 -3.30 13.23
C ALA A 20 4.00 -3.26 11.73
N VAL A 21 3.63 -4.31 11.00
CA VAL A 21 3.80 -4.38 9.54
C VAL A 21 2.44 -4.63 8.92
N HIS A 22 2.06 -3.81 7.96
CA HIS A 22 0.87 -4.01 7.13
C HIS A 22 1.27 -4.58 5.79
N ARG A 23 0.62 -5.67 5.36
CA ARG A 23 0.74 -6.19 4.00
C ARG A 23 -0.45 -5.76 3.18
N LEU A 24 -0.24 -5.47 1.90
CA LEU A 24 -1.36 -5.14 1.03
C LEU A 24 -2.39 -6.30 0.96
N ALA A 25 -1.90 -7.54 1.02
CA ALA A 25 -2.73 -8.74 1.06
C ALA A 25 -3.73 -8.78 2.23
N ASP A 26 -3.42 -8.13 3.36
CA ASP A 26 -4.30 -8.12 4.54
C ASP A 26 -5.61 -7.35 4.28
N PHE A 27 -5.63 -6.48 3.28
CA PHE A 27 -6.80 -5.68 2.87
C PHE A 27 -7.56 -6.27 1.67
N ALA A 28 -7.25 -7.49 1.25
CA ALA A 28 -7.93 -8.14 0.13
C ALA A 28 -9.46 -8.18 0.35
N GLY A 29 -10.20 -7.89 -0.72
CA GLY A 29 -11.67 -7.80 -0.67
C GLY A 29 -12.23 -6.44 -0.24
N HIS A 30 -11.37 -5.47 0.11
CA HIS A 30 -11.77 -4.12 0.46
C HIS A 30 -11.17 -3.08 -0.49
N TYR A 31 -11.86 -1.97 -0.68
CA TYR A 31 -11.28 -0.81 -1.35
C TYR A 31 -10.27 -0.12 -0.42
N LEU A 32 -9.06 0.12 -0.92
CA LEU A 32 -7.97 0.74 -0.18
C LEU A 32 -7.44 1.95 -0.96
N LEU A 33 -7.20 3.06 -0.25
CA LEU A 33 -6.55 4.26 -0.77
C LEU A 33 -5.20 4.45 -0.06
N LEU A 34 -4.12 4.47 -0.83
CA LEU A 34 -2.77 4.71 -0.32
C LEU A 34 -2.36 6.16 -0.61
N VAL A 35 -2.02 6.91 0.43
CA VAL A 35 -1.61 8.32 0.32
C VAL A 35 -0.16 8.47 0.77
N PHE A 36 0.74 8.66 -0.18
CA PHE A 36 2.15 8.96 0.09
C PHE A 36 2.34 10.46 0.26
N HIS A 37 3.01 10.86 1.34
CA HIS A 37 3.29 12.26 1.65
C HIS A 37 4.73 12.41 2.13
N ARG A 38 5.37 13.53 1.78
CA ARG A 38 6.81 13.75 1.97
C ARG A 38 7.24 14.08 3.41
N HIS A 39 6.30 14.25 4.33
CA HIS A 39 6.55 14.84 5.65
C HIS A 39 5.89 14.05 6.78
N LEU A 40 6.52 12.95 7.17
CA LEU A 40 6.45 12.42 8.53
C LEU A 40 7.90 12.30 8.98
N ARG A 41 8.34 13.26 9.79
CA ARG A 41 9.61 13.17 10.53
C ARG A 41 9.35 12.46 11.84
#